data_AF-A0A947BC33-F1
#
_entry.id   AF-A0A947BC33-F1
#
_cell.length_a   1.000
_cell.length_b   1.000
_cell.length_c   1.000
_cell.angle_alpha   90.00
_cell.angle_beta   90.00
_cell.angle_gamma   90.00
#
_symmetry.space_group_name_H-M   'P 1'
#
loop_
_entity.id
_entity.type
_entity.pdbx_description
1 polymer ?
#
loop_
_entity_poly.entity_id
_entity_poly.type
_entity_poly.pdbx_seq_one_letter_code
_entity_poly.pdbx_strand_id
1 'polypeptide(L)'
;MTQDLPKPDYAQNMKLIGYSDQGGRPDGVQIMVNKGHAIVGHMFSDGFSVIDCTDPRNPMPVAYVPAPPNTWNIHLQSHEDLLLVINAKNMFASEEFQNEEEYYKGKLGKKVGTADTASTDRNWTAGMAVYDITNPAEPK
;
A
#
# COMPACT_ATOMS: atom_id res chain seq x y z
N MET A 1 12.87 -6.58 28.82
CA MET A 1 12.86 -5.13 28.59
C MET A 1 11.42 -4.72 28.27
N THR A 2 10.89 -3.70 28.93
CA THR A 2 9.56 -3.15 28.61
C THR A 2 9.68 -2.28 27.36
N GLN A 3 9.00 -2.66 26.29
CA GLN A 3 8.91 -1.88 25.07
C GLN A 3 8.01 -0.66 25.30
N ASP A 4 8.43 0.51 24.81
CA ASP A 4 7.61 1.74 24.85
C ASP A 4 6.59 1.67 23.71
N LEU A 5 5.39 1.18 24.03
CA LEU A 5 4.29 1.03 23.08
C LEU A 5 3.33 2.21 23.18
N PRO A 6 2.74 2.66 22.06
CA PRO A 6 1.67 3.66 22.10
C PRO A 6 0.56 3.24 23.06
N LYS A 7 0.06 4.19 23.85
CA LYS A 7 -1.09 3.95 24.72
C LYS A 7 -2.36 3.94 23.85
N PRO A 8 -3.14 2.85 23.80
CA PRO A 8 -4.40 2.84 23.06
C PRO A 8 -5.40 3.83 23.69
N ASP A 9 -6.06 4.64 22.86
CA ASP A 9 -7.16 5.50 23.32
C ASP A 9 -8.37 4.67 23.76
N TYR A 10 -8.64 3.57 23.05
CA TYR A 10 -9.73 2.62 23.33
C TYR A 10 -9.26 1.18 23.08
N ALA A 11 -9.45 0.31 24.08
CA ALA A 11 -9.26 -1.13 23.94
C ALA A 11 -10.12 -1.87 24.98
N GLN A 12 -10.90 -2.86 24.54
CA GLN A 12 -11.68 -3.74 25.41
C GLN A 12 -11.31 -5.19 25.10
N ASN A 13 -10.87 -5.94 26.11
CA ASN A 13 -10.39 -7.33 25.95
C ASN A 13 -9.28 -7.50 24.89
N MET A 14 -8.51 -6.45 24.63
CA MET A 14 -7.38 -6.42 23.70
C MET A 14 -6.17 -5.79 24.37
N LYS A 15 -4.97 -6.22 23.97
CA LYS A 15 -3.70 -5.69 24.44
C LYS A 15 -2.81 -5.41 23.24
N LEU A 16 -2.31 -4.17 23.12
CA LEU A 16 -1.25 -3.86 22.18
C LEU A 16 0.05 -4.56 22.61
N ILE A 17 0.67 -5.32 21.71
CA ILE A 17 1.88 -6.10 22.01
C ILE A 17 3.09 -5.70 21.18
N GLY A 18 2.92 -4.93 20.11
CA GLY A 18 3.96 -4.47 19.19
C GLY A 18 3.45 -3.29 18.37
N TYR A 19 4.36 -2.48 17.83
CA TYR A 19 4.06 -1.33 17.01
C TYR A 19 5.18 -1.11 15.98
N SER A 20 4.80 -0.73 14.76
CA SER A 20 5.71 -0.29 13.71
C SER A 20 5.09 0.91 13.01
N ASP A 21 5.91 1.92 12.70
CA ASP A 21 5.53 3.05 11.84
C ASP A 21 5.72 2.72 10.34
N GLN A 22 5.97 1.44 10.03
CA GLN A 22 6.11 0.90 8.68
C GLN A 22 7.30 1.48 7.91
N GLY A 23 8.34 1.89 8.64
CA GLY A 23 9.57 2.49 8.11
C GLY A 23 9.41 3.97 7.82
N GLY A 24 8.57 4.66 8.61
CA GLY A 24 8.19 6.05 8.38
C GLY A 24 7.08 6.24 7.33
N ARG A 25 6.27 5.21 7.05
CA ARG A 25 5.12 5.23 6.11
C ARG A 25 3.82 4.86 6.83
N PRO A 26 3.31 5.71 7.74
CA PRO A 26 2.16 5.39 8.59
C PRO A 26 0.80 5.54 7.86
N ASP A 27 0.77 5.34 6.54
CA ASP A 27 -0.39 5.53 5.66
C ASP A 27 -0.90 4.23 5.02
N GLY A 28 -0.53 3.09 5.62
CA GLY A 28 -0.95 1.77 5.17
C GLY A 28 -2.47 1.59 5.12
N VAL A 29 -2.96 0.93 4.06
CA VAL A 29 -4.40 0.70 3.81
C VAL A 29 -4.75 -0.77 3.96
N GLN A 30 -4.18 -1.63 3.09
CA GLN A 30 -4.41 -3.07 3.11
C GLN A 30 -3.18 -3.80 3.63
N ILE A 31 -3.40 -4.85 4.41
CA ILE A 31 -2.35 -5.71 4.97
C ILE A 31 -2.58 -7.14 4.49
N MET A 32 -1.53 -7.77 3.95
CA MET A 32 -1.44 -9.21 3.72
C MET A 32 -0.38 -9.81 4.63
N VAL A 33 -0.51 -11.07 5.02
CA VAL A 33 0.50 -11.76 5.85
C VAL A 33 1.02 -12.98 5.12
N ASN A 34 2.34 -13.16 5.10
CA ASN A 34 3.01 -14.32 4.53
C ASN A 34 4.27 -14.67 5.33
N LYS A 35 4.43 -15.93 5.75
CA LYS A 35 5.61 -16.45 6.47
C LYS A 35 6.10 -15.51 7.60
N GLY A 36 5.18 -15.02 8.43
CA GLY A 36 5.50 -14.13 9.54
C GLY A 36 5.80 -12.67 9.15
N HIS A 37 5.65 -12.30 7.88
CA HIS A 37 5.81 -10.92 7.41
C HIS A 37 4.46 -10.30 7.08
N ALA A 38 4.23 -9.06 7.49
CA ALA A 38 3.12 -8.23 7.06
C ALA A 38 3.55 -7.39 5.85
N ILE A 39 2.78 -7.45 4.77
CA ILE A 39 2.99 -6.70 3.53
C ILE A 39 1.87 -5.66 3.46
N VAL A 40 2.23 -4.38 3.47
CA VAL A 40 1.29 -3.27 3.64
C VAL A 40 1.33 -2.35 2.43
N GLY A 41 0.19 -2.17 1.76
CA GLY A 41 0.05 -1.24 0.63
C GLY A 41 -0.22 0.18 1.10
N HIS A 42 0.37 1.16 0.43
CA HIS A 42 0.37 2.58 0.85
C HIS A 42 -0.45 3.46 -0.09
N MET A 43 -1.18 4.42 0.48
CA MET A 43 -1.99 5.37 -0.29
C MET A 43 -1.23 6.63 -0.70
N PHE A 44 -0.39 7.16 0.20
CA PHE A 44 0.31 8.43 0.05
C PHE A 44 1.81 8.26 -0.13
N SER A 45 2.40 7.21 0.44
CA SER A 45 3.81 6.88 0.29
C SER A 45 4.11 6.15 -1.04
N ASP A 46 3.06 5.73 -1.76
CA ASP A 46 3.08 4.84 -2.92
C ASP A 46 3.73 3.47 -2.62
N GLY A 47 3.47 2.47 -3.46
CA GLY A 47 4.08 1.14 -3.28
C GLY A 47 3.60 0.35 -2.06
N PHE A 48 4.46 -0.54 -1.56
CA PHE A 48 4.17 -1.36 -0.38
C PHE A 48 5.41 -1.57 0.51
N SER A 49 5.22 -1.64 1.82
CA SER A 49 6.24 -2.02 2.81
C SER A 49 6.12 -3.49 3.18
N VAL A 50 7.24 -4.11 3.55
CA VAL A 50 7.27 -5.41 4.22
C VAL A 50 7.80 -5.22 5.64
N ILE A 51 7.09 -5.79 6.60
CA ILE A 51 7.39 -5.74 8.02
C ILE A 51 7.58 -7.17 8.50
N ASP A 52 8.76 -7.52 9.00
CA ASP A 52 9.01 -8.76 9.70
C ASP A 52 8.26 -8.73 11.05
N CYS A 53 7.31 -9.65 11.20
CA CYS A 53 6.48 -9.83 12.40
C CYS A 53 6.70 -11.22 13.02
N THR A 54 7.85 -11.88 12.75
CA THR A 54 8.20 -13.18 13.32
C THR A 54 8.30 -13.11 14.85
N ASP A 55 8.80 -12.00 15.40
CA ASP A 55 8.48 -11.56 16.76
C ASP A 55 7.41 -10.46 16.71
N PRO A 56 6.13 -10.76 17.03
CA PRO A 56 5.06 -9.77 16.99
C PRO A 56 5.22 -8.68 18.08
N ARG A 57 6.14 -8.86 19.03
CA ARG A 57 6.52 -7.81 19.98
C ARG A 57 7.56 -6.87 19.41
N ASN A 58 8.23 -7.19 18.33
CA ASN A 58 9.21 -6.31 17.71
C ASN A 58 9.06 -6.29 16.18
N PRO A 59 7.93 -5.78 15.65
CA PRO A 59 7.71 -5.73 14.22
C PRO A 59 8.69 -4.76 13.53
N MET A 60 9.51 -5.26 12.61
CA MET A 60 10.60 -4.50 11.98
C MET A 60 10.34 -4.30 10.49
N PRO A 61 10.33 -3.07 9.96
CA PRO A 61 10.34 -2.84 8.52
C PRO A 61 11.61 -3.44 7.90
N VAL A 62 11.46 -4.32 6.91
CA VAL A 62 12.58 -5.02 6.26
C VAL A 62 12.72 -4.70 4.77
N ALA A 63 11.64 -4.29 4.11
CA ALA A 63 11.68 -3.87 2.70
C ALA A 63 10.62 -2.81 2.38
N TYR A 64 10.87 -2.09 1.31
CA TYR A 64 9.91 -1.20 0.67
C TYR A 64 10.07 -1.31 -0.84
N VAL A 65 8.97 -1.56 -1.54
CA VAL A 65 8.93 -1.65 -3.00
C VAL A 65 8.07 -0.48 -3.52
N PRO A 66 8.68 0.50 -4.22
CA PRO A 66 7.93 1.63 -4.74
C PRO A 66 7.01 1.21 -5.89
N ALA A 67 5.85 1.86 -5.98
CA ALA A 67 5.02 1.74 -7.16
C ALA A 67 5.71 2.40 -8.38
N PRO A 68 5.32 2.04 -9.62
CA PRO A 68 5.67 2.82 -10.80
C PRO A 68 5.24 4.30 -10.66
N PRO A 69 5.85 5.23 -11.42
CA PRO A 69 5.46 6.64 -11.38
C PRO A 69 3.94 6.85 -11.56
N ASN A 70 3.38 7.82 -10.82
CA ASN A 70 1.96 8.21 -10.86
C ASN A 70 0.96 7.05 -10.61
N THR A 71 1.41 6.01 -9.92
CA THR A 71 0.67 4.78 -9.64
C THR A 71 0.67 4.54 -8.13
N TRP A 72 -0.44 4.07 -7.59
CA TRP A 72 -0.53 3.62 -6.19
C TRP A 72 -0.89 2.14 -6.09
N ASN A 73 -0.53 1.52 -4.96
CA ASN A 73 -0.73 0.08 -4.68
C ASN A 73 -1.57 -0.12 -3.42
N ILE A 74 -2.84 0.29 -3.48
CA ILE A 74 -3.76 0.20 -2.33
C ILE A 74 -4.42 -1.19 -2.18
N HIS A 75 -4.33 -2.05 -3.20
CA HIS A 75 -4.90 -3.39 -3.18
C HIS A 75 -3.82 -4.47 -3.40
N LEU A 76 -3.75 -5.39 -2.45
CA LEU A 76 -2.79 -6.50 -2.41
C LEU A 76 -3.51 -7.83 -2.16
N GLN A 77 -2.97 -8.93 -2.66
CA GLN A 77 -3.40 -10.27 -2.26
C GLN A 77 -2.19 -11.20 -2.24
N SER A 78 -1.94 -11.89 -1.13
CA SER A 78 -0.95 -12.97 -1.07
C SER A 78 -1.61 -14.33 -1.31
N HIS A 79 -0.92 -15.22 -2.00
CA HIS A 79 -1.27 -16.62 -2.14
C HIS A 79 0.00 -17.46 -2.32
N GLU A 80 0.24 -18.40 -1.41
CA GLU A 80 1.50 -19.17 -1.37
C GLU A 80 2.73 -18.25 -1.43
N ASP A 81 3.59 -18.42 -2.42
CA ASP A 81 4.81 -17.64 -2.62
C ASP A 81 4.60 -16.48 -3.61
N LEU A 82 3.35 -16.08 -3.85
CA LEU A 82 2.99 -14.99 -4.76
C LEU A 82 2.34 -13.83 -4.02
N LEU A 83 2.69 -12.62 -4.46
CA LEU A 83 2.00 -11.38 -4.11
C LEU A 83 1.43 -10.74 -5.38
N LEU A 84 0.11 -10.59 -5.40
CA LEU A 84 -0.64 -9.94 -6.46
C LEU A 84 -0.87 -8.48 -6.05
N VAL A 85 -0.39 -7.54 -6.85
CA VAL A 85 -0.40 -6.10 -6.54
C VAL A 85 -1.14 -5.36 -7.63
N ILE A 86 -2.21 -4.67 -7.27
CA ILE A 86 -2.96 -3.86 -8.25
C ILE A 86 -2.27 -2.51 -8.42
N ASN A 87 -2.02 -2.17 -9.68
CA ASN A 87 -1.57 -0.87 -10.14
C ASN A 87 -2.79 -0.07 -10.62
N ALA A 88 -3.03 1.07 -10.00
CA ALA A 88 -4.07 2.02 -10.41
C ALA A 88 -3.48 3.44 -10.54
N LYS A 89 -4.09 4.28 -11.38
CA LYS A 89 -3.74 5.71 -11.47
C LYS A 89 -3.85 6.31 -10.07
N ASN A 90 -2.78 6.94 -9.58
CA ASN A 90 -2.84 7.69 -8.34
C ASN A 90 -3.71 8.94 -8.59
N MET A 91 -4.95 8.90 -8.11
CA MET A 91 -5.90 10.00 -8.35
C MET A 91 -5.57 11.23 -7.50
N PHE A 92 -5.00 11.06 -6.31
CA PHE A 92 -4.65 12.18 -5.42
C PHE A 92 -3.41 12.96 -5.87
N ALA A 93 -2.46 12.30 -6.53
CA ALA A 93 -1.28 12.95 -7.09
C ALA A 93 -1.60 13.79 -8.34
N SER A 94 -2.73 13.56 -9.00
CA SER A 94 -3.17 14.38 -10.13
C SER A 94 -3.78 15.70 -9.67
N GLU A 95 -3.26 16.82 -10.20
CA GLU A 95 -3.79 18.18 -9.99
C GLU A 95 -5.31 18.26 -10.25
N GLU A 96 -5.81 17.42 -11.16
CA GLU A 96 -7.22 17.26 -11.54
C GLU A 96 -8.17 16.86 -10.40
N PHE A 97 -7.66 16.32 -9.29
CA PHE A 97 -8.47 15.81 -8.17
C PHE A 97 -8.13 16.44 -6.81
N GLN A 98 -7.37 17.55 -6.79
CA GLN A 98 -7.12 18.32 -5.57
C GLN A 98 -8.39 18.99 -5.01
N ASN A 99 -9.47 19.03 -5.79
CA ASN A 99 -10.78 19.44 -5.31
C ASN A 99 -11.67 18.19 -5.13
N GLU A 100 -12.01 17.85 -3.88
CA GLU A 100 -12.85 16.70 -3.56
C GLU A 100 -14.23 16.78 -4.25
N GLU A 101 -14.79 17.98 -4.40
CA GLU A 101 -16.07 18.20 -5.09
C GLU A 101 -15.96 17.84 -6.58
N GLU A 102 -14.82 18.13 -7.20
CA GLU A 102 -14.49 17.71 -8.56
C GLU A 102 -14.32 16.19 -8.66
N TYR A 103 -13.72 15.53 -7.66
CA TYR A 103 -13.57 14.07 -7.65
C TYR A 103 -14.92 13.35 -7.74
N TYR A 104 -15.92 13.81 -6.98
CA TYR A 104 -17.26 13.23 -6.98
C TYR A 104 -18.17 13.73 -8.12
N LYS A 105 -17.77 14.76 -8.87
CA LYS A 105 -18.55 15.32 -9.99
C LYS A 105 -17.93 14.98 -11.35
N GLY A 106 -18.64 14.17 -12.13
CA GLY A 106 -18.35 13.93 -13.55
C GLY A 106 -18.16 12.46 -13.91
N LYS A 107 -17.99 12.18 -15.21
CA LYS A 107 -17.70 10.83 -15.70
C LYS A 107 -16.21 10.55 -15.55
N LEU A 108 -15.85 9.70 -14.58
CA LEU A 108 -14.45 9.34 -14.26
C LEU A 108 -13.63 9.01 -15.51
N GLY A 109 -14.17 8.23 -16.44
CA GLY A 109 -13.48 7.82 -17.66
C GLY A 109 -13.01 8.97 -18.56
N LYS A 110 -13.71 10.12 -18.57
CA LYS A 110 -13.25 11.32 -19.30
C LYS A 110 -12.11 12.02 -18.55
N LYS A 111 -12.20 12.11 -17.22
CA LYS A 111 -11.17 12.74 -16.38
C LYS A 111 -9.85 11.96 -16.38
N VAL A 112 -9.92 10.63 -16.41
CA VAL A 112 -8.72 9.77 -16.41
C VAL A 112 -8.17 9.48 -17.82
N GLY A 113 -8.76 10.09 -18.87
CA GLY A 113 -8.34 9.90 -20.26
C GLY A 113 -8.57 8.49 -20.80
N THR A 114 -9.44 7.68 -20.17
CA THR A 114 -9.75 6.31 -20.65
C THR A 114 -10.96 6.28 -21.59
N ALA A 115 -11.73 7.37 -21.68
CA ALA A 115 -12.94 7.45 -22.50
C ALA A 115 -12.73 8.15 -23.86
N ASP A 116 -11.67 8.93 -24.02
CA ASP A 116 -11.37 9.65 -25.26
C ASP A 116 -10.10 9.02 -25.90
N THR A 117 -10.20 8.56 -27.15
CA THR A 117 -9.12 7.89 -27.90
C THR A 117 -7.99 8.82 -28.35
N ALA A 118 -8.07 10.12 -28.03
CA ALA A 118 -6.99 11.07 -28.27
C ALA A 118 -5.95 10.90 -27.15
N SER A 119 -4.88 10.17 -27.45
CA SER A 119 -3.84 9.78 -26.49
C SER A 119 -3.23 11.00 -25.80
N THR A 120 -3.52 11.17 -24.52
CA THR A 120 -2.55 11.76 -23.62
C THR A 120 -1.49 10.70 -23.34
N ASP A 121 -0.21 11.08 -23.35
CA ASP A 121 0.89 10.18 -23.00
C ASP A 121 0.62 9.58 -21.61
N ARG A 122 0.40 8.26 -21.56
CA ARG A 122 0.10 7.56 -20.31
C ARG A 122 1.38 7.51 -19.47
N ASN A 123 1.42 8.32 -18.41
CA ASN A 123 2.52 8.41 -17.47
C ASN A 123 2.34 7.56 -16.19
N TRP A 124 1.39 6.61 -16.19
CA TRP A 124 1.03 5.76 -15.06
C TRP A 124 0.83 4.29 -15.48
N THR A 125 0.90 3.36 -14.53
CA THR A 125 0.74 1.91 -14.80
C THR A 125 -0.63 1.42 -14.31
N ALA A 126 -1.30 0.62 -15.14
CA ALA A 126 -2.57 -0.02 -14.85
C ALA A 126 -2.42 -1.55 -14.77
N GLY A 127 -3.29 -2.21 -14.03
CA GLY A 127 -3.43 -3.67 -14.06
C GLY A 127 -2.89 -4.32 -12.80
N MET A 128 -2.31 -5.51 -12.93
CA MET A 128 -1.81 -6.29 -11.80
C MET A 128 -0.36 -6.73 -12.05
N ALA A 129 0.51 -6.45 -11.08
CA ALA A 129 1.84 -7.04 -10.99
C ALA A 129 1.79 -8.29 -10.11
N VAL A 130 2.67 -9.25 -10.38
CA VAL A 130 2.85 -10.45 -9.58
C VAL A 130 4.31 -10.49 -9.15
N TYR A 131 4.53 -10.58 -7.84
CA TYR A 131 5.86 -10.70 -7.25
C TYR A 131 6.05 -12.07 -6.62
N ASP A 132 7.26 -12.61 -6.74
CA ASP A 132 7.73 -13.76 -5.98
C ASP A 132 8.06 -13.30 -4.55
N ILE A 133 7.39 -13.90 -3.58
CA ILE A 133 7.61 -13.71 -2.13
C ILE A 133 8.02 -15.01 -1.45
N THR A 134 8.73 -15.90 -2.16
CA THR A 134 9.40 -17.07 -1.55
C THR A 134 10.23 -16.64 -0.35
N ASN A 135 10.91 -15.48 -0.46
CA ASN A 135 11.44 -14.71 0.66
C ASN A 135 10.69 -13.37 0.76
N PRO A 136 9.71 -13.22 1.68
CA PRO A 136 8.94 -11.98 1.76
C PRO A 136 9.76 -10.74 2.10
N ALA A 137 10.90 -10.89 2.78
CA ALA A 137 11.81 -9.78 3.08
C ALA A 137 12.53 -9.24 1.83
N GLU A 138 12.50 -9.97 0.70
CA GLU A 138 13.08 -9.57 -0.57
C GLU A 138 12.15 -9.93 -1.75
N PRO A 139 11.00 -9.23 -1.92
CA PRO A 139 10.08 -9.48 -3.04
C PRO A 139 10.76 -9.25 -4.40
N LYS A 140 10.42 -10.07 -5.41
CA LYS A 140 11.03 -10.01 -6.76
C LYS A 140 10.02 -10.01 -7.89
#